data_AF-A0AAQ3W9C0-F1
#
_entry.id   AF-A0AAQ3W9C0-F1
#
_cell.length_a   1.000
_cell.length_b   1.000
_cell.length_c   1.000
_cell.angle_alpha   90.00
_cell.angle_beta   90.00
_cell.angle_gamma   90.00
#
_symmetry.space_group_name_H-M   'P 1'
#
loop_
_entity.id
_entity.type
_entity.pdbx_description
1 polymer ?
#
loop_
_entity_poly.entity_id
_entity_poly.type
_entity_poly.pdbx_seq_one_letter_code
_entity_poly.pdbx_strand_id
1 'polypeptide(L)'
;MSNKTILQLENSALFLLALTFFIYLDYPILYFFLFLLSPDISMIGYLKNPALGATIYNLAHNLVFPIILIFIYLFTHIALLLPIAIVWSAHIFMDRTLGYGLKYSDEFKHTHIQNL
;
A
#
# COMPACT_ATOMS: atom_id res chain seq x y z
N MET A 1 13.93 -9.01 19.14
CA MET A 1 13.03 -8.16 18.34
C MET A 1 11.65 -8.79 18.36
N SER A 2 10.58 -7.99 18.47
CA SER A 2 9.22 -8.52 18.36
C SER A 2 8.88 -8.86 16.91
N ASN A 3 7.88 -9.73 16.67
CA ASN A 3 7.38 -10.02 15.32
C ASN A 3 6.95 -8.73 14.58
N LYS A 4 6.30 -7.83 15.31
CA LYS A 4 5.93 -6.50 14.81
C LYS A 4 7.14 -5.71 14.32
N THR A 5 8.22 -5.66 15.10
CA THR A 5 9.44 -4.94 14.71
C THR A 5 10.07 -5.52 13.45
N ILE A 6 10.11 -6.84 13.32
CA ILE A 6 10.65 -7.51 12.12
C ILE A 6 9.82 -7.11 10.90
N LEU A 7 8.49 -7.18 11.01
CA LEU A 7 7.57 -6.81 9.93
C LEU A 7 7.71 -5.33 9.53
N GLN A 8 7.89 -4.42 10.50
CA GLN A 8 8.13 -3.01 10.20
C GLN A 8 9.44 -2.80 9.44
N LEU A 9 10.50 -3.56 9.75
CA LEU A 9 11.77 -3.48 9.04
C LEU A 9 11.68 -4.06 7.62
N GLU A 10 11.01 -5.20 7.44
CA GLU A 10 10.75 -5.79 6.13
C GLU A 10 10.00 -4.82 5.22
N ASN A 11 8.92 -4.21 5.72
CA ASN A 11 8.16 -3.24 4.94
C ASN A 11 8.94 -1.94 4.70
N SER A 12 9.82 -1.54 5.61
CA SER A 12 10.72 -0.40 5.40
C SER A 12 11.67 -0.65 4.24
N ALA A 13 12.26 -1.85 4.20
CA ALA A 13 13.13 -2.26 3.11
C ALA A 13 12.37 -2.33 1.77
N LEU A 14 11.14 -2.87 1.77
CA LEU A 14 10.29 -2.94 0.58
C LEU A 14 9.84 -1.56 0.08
N PHE A 15 9.54 -0.62 0.98
CA PHE A 15 9.25 0.77 0.63
C PHE A 15 10.45 1.43 -0.06
N LEU A 16 11.64 1.30 0.53
CA LEU A 16 12.88 1.83 -0.06
C LEU A 16 13.18 1.19 -1.42
N LEU A 17 12.93 -0.11 -1.57
CA LEU A 17 13.07 -0.82 -2.85
C LEU A 17 12.10 -0.27 -3.91
N ALA A 18 10.84 -0.07 -3.55
CA ALA A 18 9.83 0.48 -4.46
C ALA A 18 10.19 1.92 -4.90
N LEU A 19 10.61 2.77 -3.97
CA LEU A 19 11.11 4.11 -4.27
C LEU A 19 12.33 4.08 -5.19
N THR A 20 13.28 3.19 -4.90
CA THR A 20 14.51 3.03 -5.70
C THR A 20 14.16 2.56 -7.12
N PHE A 21 13.26 1.61 -7.29
CA PHE A 21 12.79 1.18 -8.61
C PHE A 21 12.07 2.29 -9.36
N PHE A 22 11.26 3.10 -8.68
CA PHE A 22 10.60 4.22 -9.32
C PHE A 22 11.59 5.24 -9.90
N ILE A 23 12.65 5.55 -9.14
CA ILE A 23 13.74 6.43 -9.57
C ILE A 23 14.59 5.77 -10.67
N TYR A 24 14.95 4.50 -10.49
CA TYR A 24 15.79 3.74 -11.43
C TYR A 24 15.14 3.60 -12.82
N LEU A 25 13.80 3.48 -12.85
CA LEU A 25 13.02 3.43 -14.09
C LEU A 25 12.75 4.82 -14.69
N ASP A 26 13.38 5.87 -14.16
CA ASP A 26 13.31 7.26 -14.65
C ASP A 26 11.88 7.82 -14.70
N TYR A 27 11.02 7.38 -13.79
CA TYR A 27 9.69 7.97 -13.65
C TYR A 27 9.78 9.33 -12.92
N PRO A 28 8.90 10.31 -13.25
CA PRO A 28 8.92 11.61 -12.60
C PRO A 28 8.67 11.50 -11.09
N ILE A 29 9.70 11.73 -10.27
CA ILE A 29 9.65 11.52 -8.81
C ILE A 29 8.52 12.29 -8.12
N LEU A 30 8.09 13.42 -8.68
CA LEU A 30 6.94 14.17 -8.19
C LEU A 30 5.65 13.34 -8.19
N TYR A 31 5.45 12.47 -9.19
CA TYR A 31 4.28 11.59 -9.26
C TYR A 31 4.29 10.55 -8.14
N PHE A 32 5.47 10.08 -7.71
CA PHE A 32 5.56 9.18 -6.58
C PHE A 32 4.94 9.82 -5.34
N PHE A 33 5.39 11.03 -4.97
CA PHE A 33 4.89 11.71 -3.78
C PHE A 33 3.44 12.20 -3.92
N LEU A 34 3.04 12.65 -5.12
CA LEU A 34 1.68 13.14 -5.37
C LEU A 34 0.65 12.01 -5.21
N PHE A 35 0.96 10.82 -5.74
CA PHE A 35 0.02 9.70 -5.76
C PHE A 35 0.22 8.72 -4.60
N LEU A 36 1.26 8.87 -3.78
CA LEU A 36 1.54 7.98 -2.66
C LEU A 36 0.31 7.78 -1.76
N LEU A 37 -0.39 8.87 -1.42
CA LEU A 37 -1.56 8.84 -0.54
C LEU A 37 -2.90 8.53 -1.24
N SER A 38 -2.88 8.20 -2.53
CA SER A 38 -4.12 7.91 -3.28
C SER A 38 -4.93 6.76 -2.68
N PRO A 39 -4.32 5.66 -2.20
CA PRO A 39 -5.08 4.57 -1.60
C PRO A 39 -5.87 4.99 -0.35
N ASP A 40 -5.47 6.04 0.37
CA ASP A 40 -6.16 6.51 1.58
C ASP A 40 -7.52 7.14 1.30
N ILE A 41 -7.82 7.51 0.04
CA ILE A 41 -9.18 7.93 -0.36
C ILE A 41 -10.22 6.84 0.00
N SER A 42 -9.80 5.56 0.01
CA SER A 42 -10.62 4.43 0.45
C SER A 42 -11.16 4.56 1.88
N MET A 43 -10.55 5.38 2.73
CA MET A 43 -11.03 5.67 4.09
C MET A 43 -12.41 6.34 4.10
N ILE A 44 -12.89 6.88 2.97
CA ILE A 44 -14.23 7.47 2.85
C ILE A 44 -15.34 6.50 3.28
N GLY A 45 -15.12 5.18 3.18
CA GLY A 45 -16.06 4.17 3.65
C GLY A 45 -16.41 4.28 5.14
N TYR A 46 -15.47 4.80 5.96
CA TYR A 46 -15.68 5.02 7.39
C TYR A 46 -16.69 6.12 7.70
N LEU A 47 -17.05 6.98 6.74
CA LEU A 47 -18.14 7.95 6.90
C LEU A 47 -19.50 7.26 7.10
N LYS A 48 -19.68 6.02 6.63
CA LYS A 48 -20.93 5.28 6.77
C LYS A 48 -20.96 4.41 8.02
N ASN A 49 -19.94 3.58 8.24
CA ASN A 49 -19.73 2.79 9.45
C ASN A 49 -18.35 2.08 9.43
N PRO A 50 -17.86 1.57 10.59
CA PRO A 50 -16.56 0.90 10.68
C PRO A 50 -16.42 -0.35 9.80
N ALA A 51 -17.47 -1.17 9.69
CA ALA A 51 -17.42 -2.41 8.92
C ALA A 51 -17.22 -2.16 7.41
N LEU A 52 -18.02 -1.27 6.82
CA LEU A 52 -17.86 -0.88 5.42
C LEU A 52 -16.53 -0.16 5.19
N GLY A 53 -16.14 0.72 6.12
CA GLY A 53 -14.85 1.40 6.10
C GLY A 53 -13.68 0.41 6.02
N ALA A 54 -13.68 -0.60 6.90
CA ALA A 54 -12.66 -1.64 6.91
C ALA A 54 -12.63 -2.44 5.59
N THR A 55 -13.79 -2.80 5.04
CA THR A 55 -13.87 -3.51 3.76
C THR A 55 -13.25 -2.69 2.62
N ILE A 56 -13.68 -1.43 2.45
CA ILE A 56 -13.20 -0.57 1.36
C ILE A 56 -11.71 -0.26 1.53
N TYR A 57 -11.27 0.04 2.76
CA TYR A 57 -9.86 0.26 3.06
C TYR A 57 -9.01 -0.98 2.74
N ASN A 58 -9.42 -2.18 3.18
CA ASN A 58 -8.68 -3.41 2.94
C ASN A 58 -8.61 -3.77 1.44
N LEU A 59 -9.64 -3.43 0.67
CA LEU A 59 -9.59 -3.56 -0.80
C LEU A 59 -8.55 -2.64 -1.43
N ALA A 60 -8.32 -1.45 -0.88
CA ALA A 60 -7.24 -0.57 -1.35
C ALA A 60 -5.86 -0.91 -0.76
N HIS A 61 -5.78 -1.58 0.40
CA HIS A 61 -4.53 -1.81 1.13
C HIS A 61 -4.03 -3.27 1.10
N ASN A 62 -4.55 -4.08 0.18
CA ASN A 62 -4.01 -5.41 -0.10
C ASN A 62 -3.03 -5.36 -1.28
N LEU A 63 -2.06 -6.29 -1.28
CA LEU A 63 -1.05 -6.37 -2.33
C LEU A 63 -1.53 -7.08 -3.61
N VAL A 64 -2.71 -7.71 -3.59
CA VAL A 64 -3.20 -8.50 -4.74
C VAL A 64 -3.38 -7.60 -5.96
N PHE A 65 -4.01 -6.44 -5.80
CA PHE A 65 -4.24 -5.51 -6.90
C PHE A 65 -2.95 -4.92 -7.52
N PRO A 66 -2.01 -4.34 -6.76
CA PRO A 66 -0.77 -3.86 -7.37
C PRO A 66 0.03 -5.00 -8.02
N ILE A 67 0.03 -6.21 -7.45
CA ILE A 67 0.67 -7.37 -8.08
C ILE A 67 0.00 -7.73 -9.42
N ILE A 68 -1.33 -7.71 -9.49
CA ILE A 68 -2.07 -7.93 -10.75
C ILE A 68 -1.66 -6.88 -11.80
N LEU A 69 -1.53 -5.61 -11.42
CA LEU A 69 -1.09 -4.57 -12.35
C LEU A 69 0.33 -4.81 -12.88
N ILE A 70 1.25 -5.29 -12.02
CA ILE A 70 2.59 -5.72 -12.46
C ILE A 70 2.47 -6.88 -13.45
N PHE A 71 1.68 -7.91 -13.16
CA PHE A 71 1.48 -9.04 -14.07
C PHE A 71 0.94 -8.59 -15.42
N ILE A 72 -0.09 -7.74 -15.45
CA ILE A 72 -0.64 -7.23 -16.71
C ILE A 72 0.41 -6.41 -17.46
N TYR A 73 1.20 -5.58 -16.78
CA TYR A 73 2.30 -4.84 -17.39
C TYR A 73 3.31 -5.77 -18.08
N LEU A 74 3.68 -6.89 -17.45
CA LEU A 74 4.67 -7.82 -18.02
C LEU A 74 4.26 -8.41 -19.38
N PHE A 75 2.95 -8.51 -19.67
CA PHE A 75 2.45 -9.03 -20.95
C PHE A 75 2.00 -7.95 -21.93
N THR A 76 1.65 -6.76 -21.45
CA THR A 76 1.05 -5.70 -22.27
C THR A 76 1.96 -4.50 -22.51
N HIS A 77 2.96 -4.31 -21.64
CA HIS A 77 3.86 -3.15 -21.64
C HIS A 77 3.14 -1.78 -21.63
N ILE A 78 1.90 -1.72 -21.14
CA ILE A 78 1.18 -0.44 -21.00
C ILE A 78 1.92 0.42 -19.97
N ALA A 79 2.49 1.54 -20.43
CA ALA A 79 3.44 2.37 -19.69
C ALA A 79 2.94 2.85 -18.32
N LEU A 80 1.62 3.03 -18.14
CA LEU A 80 1.04 3.51 -16.89
C LEU A 80 0.91 2.43 -15.80
N LEU A 81 0.87 1.14 -16.16
CA LEU A 81 0.55 0.09 -15.19
C LEU A 81 1.64 -0.10 -14.14
N LEU A 82 2.91 -0.14 -14.56
CA LEU A 82 4.04 -0.36 -13.66
C LEU A 82 4.24 0.79 -12.65
N PRO A 83 4.27 2.08 -13.04
CA PRO A 83 4.45 3.17 -12.06
C PRO A 83 3.29 3.24 -11.07
N ILE A 84 2.04 3.00 -11.51
CA ILE A 84 0.88 2.93 -10.61
C ILE A 84 1.07 1.80 -9.60
N ALA A 85 1.45 0.60 -10.06
CA ALA A 85 1.65 -0.54 -9.20
C ALA A 85 2.78 -0.34 -8.17
N ILE A 86 3.88 0.32 -8.57
CA ILE A 86 5.01 0.63 -7.70
C ILE A 86 4.59 1.61 -6.60
N VAL A 87 3.93 2.73 -6.96
CA VAL A 87 3.49 3.74 -5.98
C VAL A 87 2.45 3.16 -5.02
N TRP A 88 1.51 2.37 -5.54
CA TRP A 88 0.51 1.71 -4.73
C TRP A 88 1.14 0.69 -3.76
N SER A 89 2.08 -0.13 -4.22
CA SER A 89 2.84 -1.04 -3.34
C SER A 89 3.61 -0.26 -2.28
N ALA A 90 4.26 0.84 -2.66
CA ALA A 90 5.00 1.69 -1.73
C ALA A 90 4.11 2.25 -0.62
N HIS A 91 2.90 2.72 -0.93
CA HIS A 91 1.94 3.16 0.09
C HIS A 91 1.64 2.05 1.12
N ILE A 92 1.34 0.85 0.64
CA ILE A 92 1.06 -0.30 1.51
C ILE A 92 2.26 -0.65 2.40
N PHE A 93 3.48 -0.60 1.85
CA PHE A 93 4.70 -0.84 2.63
C PHE A 93 4.95 0.27 3.66
N MET A 94 4.75 1.55 3.29
CA MET A 94 4.84 2.68 4.20
C MET A 94 3.89 2.54 5.39
N ASP A 95 2.62 2.21 5.13
CA ASP A 95 1.63 1.97 6.17
C ASP A 95 2.08 0.88 7.15
N ARG A 96 2.57 -0.25 6.61
CA ARG A 96 3.04 -1.38 7.42
C ARG A 96 4.31 -1.07 8.21
N THR A 97 5.21 -0.24 7.66
CA THR A 97 6.34 0.32 8.41
C THR A 97 5.87 1.12 9.62
N LEU A 98 4.84 1.95 9.45
CA LEU A 98 4.26 2.76 10.52
C LEU A 98 3.39 1.95 11.50
N GLY A 99 3.19 0.66 11.25
CA GLY A 99 2.40 -0.24 12.09
C GLY A 99 0.90 -0.25 11.77
N TYR A 100 0.48 0.38 10.66
CA TYR A 100 -0.83 0.17 10.07
C TYR A 100 -0.89 -1.15 9.32
N GLY A 101 -2.09 -1.62 9.00
CA GLY A 101 -2.30 -2.85 8.26
C GLY A 101 -3.76 -3.02 7.92
N LEU A 102 -4.13 -4.21 7.45
CA LEU A 102 -5.52 -4.58 7.25
C LEU A 102 -6.32 -4.40 8.55
N LYS A 103 -7.48 -3.78 8.38
CA LYS A 103 -8.40 -3.31 9.42
C LYS A 103 -9.39 -4.41 9.79
N TYR A 104 -9.68 -4.50 11.09
CA TYR A 104 -10.86 -5.22 11.57
C TYR A 104 -12.12 -4.35 11.43
N SER A 105 -13.30 -4.97 11.50
CA SER A 105 -14.59 -4.32 11.22
C SER A 105 -15.18 -3.54 12.40
N ASP A 106 -14.49 -3.50 13.53
CA ASP A 106 -14.93 -2.90 14.79
C ASP A 106 -14.53 -1.43 14.93
N GLU A 107 -13.28 -1.08 14.62
CA GLU A 107 -12.79 0.31 14.70
C GLU A 107 -11.69 0.64 13.69
N PHE A 108 -11.44 1.93 13.48
CA PHE A 108 -10.46 2.39 12.49
C PHE A 108 -9.00 2.06 12.87
N LYS A 109 -8.64 2.05 14.15
CA LYS A 109 -7.24 1.89 14.55
C LYS A 109 -6.82 0.43 14.60
N HIS A 110 -7.73 -0.46 14.96
CA HIS A 110 -7.49 -1.89 15.11
C HIS A 110 -7.08 -2.58 13.80
N THR A 111 -5.83 -3.07 13.77
CA THR A 111 -5.25 -3.77 12.61
C THR A 111 -4.57 -5.07 13.04
N HIS A 112 -4.40 -5.98 12.08
CA HIS A 112 -3.68 -7.23 12.34
C HIS A 112 -2.21 -7.01 12.79
N ILE A 113 -1.54 -5.93 12.36
CA ILE A 113 -0.15 -5.63 12.78
C ILE A 113 -0.09 -5.07 14.21
N GLN A 114 -1.12 -4.35 14.64
CA GLN A 114 -1.18 -3.86 16.02
C GLN A 114 -1.41 -4.98 17.04
N ASN A 115 -2.01 -6.09 16.59
CA ASN A 115 -2.26 -7.28 17.41
C ASN A 115 -1.10 -8.29 17.44
N LEU A 116 0.05 -7.97 16.82
CA LEU A 116 1.26 -8.82 16.82
C LEU A 116 2.18 -8.57 18.01
#